data_AF-A0A0Q7KE61-F1
#
_entry.id   AF-A0A0Q7KE61-F1
#
_cell.length_a   1.000
_cell.length_b   1.000
_cell.length_c   1.000
_cell.angle_alpha   90.00
_cell.angle_beta   90.00
_cell.angle_gamma   90.00
#
_symmetry.space_group_name_H-M   'P 1'
#
loop_
_entity.id
_entity.type
_entity.pdbx_description
1 polymer ?
#
loop_
_entity_poly.entity_id
_entity_poly.type
_entity_poly.pdbx_seq_one_letter_code
_entity_poly.pdbx_strand_id
1 'polypeptide(L)'
;MRAPRWIGLPLVAVLLVVATIGAQLAHGGGTYEPLRPADACVERPVTTQADGIDGLTERLVLIGLDDAACTLGTSRESLTLQLARSDEPTRAQVDALRDGLRSAVARMKADGTLPEASALVDEVLDSADLNGLLERVIRALPDSVIDGALKTDDVLDRTIDQLDVRAVLDDVDDPSALNDRIETAVTQAVKDSLRARLRDLV
;
A
#
# COMPACT_ATOMS: atom_id res chain seq x y z
N MET A 1 -22.32 -20.40 -60.71
CA MET A 1 -20.91 -20.80 -60.48
C MET A 1 -20.69 -20.90 -58.97
N ARG A 2 -20.57 -22.12 -58.43
CA ARG A 2 -20.31 -22.33 -56.99
C ARG A 2 -18.81 -22.13 -56.76
N ALA A 3 -18.45 -21.11 -55.98
CA ALA A 3 -17.07 -20.92 -55.57
C ALA A 3 -16.55 -22.20 -54.86
N PRO A 4 -15.29 -22.61 -55.09
CA PRO A 4 -14.74 -23.78 -54.42
C PRO A 4 -14.83 -23.59 -52.91
N ARG A 5 -15.34 -24.60 -52.18
CA ARG A 5 -15.52 -24.54 -50.71
C ARG A 5 -14.22 -24.18 -49.96
N TRP A 6 -13.06 -24.43 -50.56
CA TRP A 6 -11.75 -24.07 -50.00
C TRP A 6 -11.40 -22.58 -50.08
N ILE A 7 -12.10 -21.80 -50.92
CA ILE A 7 -11.94 -20.33 -51.01
C ILE A 7 -12.98 -19.61 -50.15
N GLY A 8 -14.16 -20.23 -49.92
CA GLY A 8 -15.21 -19.61 -49.11
C GLY A 8 -14.81 -19.39 -47.64
N LEU A 9 -14.13 -20.36 -47.04
CA LEU A 9 -13.68 -20.28 -45.64
C LEU A 9 -12.68 -19.15 -45.37
N PRO A 10 -11.57 -18.99 -46.13
CA PRO A 10 -10.64 -17.88 -45.91
C PRO A 10 -11.28 -16.52 -46.18
N LEU A 11 -12.20 -16.42 -47.14
CA LEU A 11 -12.87 -15.16 -47.45
C LEU A 11 -13.82 -14.72 -46.34
N VAL A 12 -14.55 -15.66 -45.72
CA VAL A 12 -15.36 -15.40 -44.52
C VAL A 12 -14.48 -14.99 -43.34
N ALA A 13 -13.34 -15.65 -43.13
CA ALA A 13 -12.41 -15.29 -42.05
C ALA A 13 -11.87 -13.86 -42.21
N VAL A 14 -11.44 -13.48 -43.42
CA VAL A 14 -10.99 -12.11 -43.72
C VAL A 14 -12.11 -11.10 -43.47
N LEU A 15 -13.33 -11.39 -43.90
CA LEU A 15 -14.49 -10.53 -43.67
C LEU A 15 -14.76 -10.31 -42.18
N LEU A 16 -14.68 -11.36 -41.37
CA LEU A 16 -14.86 -11.26 -39.91
C LEU A 16 -13.76 -10.42 -39.27
N VAL A 17 -12.49 -10.59 -39.67
CA VAL A 17 -11.36 -9.78 -39.16
C VAL A 17 -11.50 -8.31 -39.55
N VAL A 18 -11.89 -8.02 -40.80
CA VAL A 18 -12.11 -6.64 -41.24
C VAL A 18 -13.28 -6.01 -40.47
N ALA A 19 -14.36 -6.77 -40.24
CA ALA A 19 -15.50 -6.31 -39.47
C ALA A 19 -15.14 -5.99 -38.02
N THR A 20 -14.33 -6.83 -37.35
CA THR A 20 -13.88 -6.57 -35.97
C THR A 20 -12.92 -5.40 -35.90
N ILE A 21 -11.94 -5.29 -36.80
CA ILE A 21 -11.02 -4.14 -36.86
C ILE A 21 -11.81 -2.85 -37.12
N GLY A 22 -12.74 -2.86 -38.06
CA GLY A 22 -13.60 -1.72 -38.35
C GLY A 22 -14.43 -1.30 -37.14
N ALA A 23 -15.02 -2.26 -36.42
CA ALA A 23 -15.75 -1.98 -35.18
C ALA A 23 -14.84 -1.38 -34.09
N GLN A 24 -13.63 -1.92 -33.90
CA GLN A 24 -12.68 -1.40 -32.91
C GLN A 24 -12.23 0.03 -33.24
N LEU A 25 -11.92 0.31 -34.52
CA LEU A 25 -11.56 1.65 -34.96
C LEU A 25 -12.73 2.64 -34.80
N ALA A 26 -13.96 2.21 -35.11
CA ALA A 26 -15.16 3.04 -34.94
C ALA A 26 -15.46 3.38 -33.47
N HIS A 27 -15.04 2.54 -32.52
CA HIS A 27 -15.16 2.77 -31.08
C HIS A 27 -13.89 3.39 -30.45
N GLY A 28 -13.02 4.00 -31.26
CA GLY A 28 -11.85 4.75 -30.77
C GLY A 28 -10.61 3.89 -30.49
N GLY A 29 -10.59 2.61 -30.90
CA GLY A 29 -9.43 1.73 -30.74
C GLY A 29 -8.18 2.16 -31.52
N GLY A 30 -8.32 3.09 -32.47
CA GLY A 30 -7.19 3.68 -33.21
C GLY A 30 -6.61 4.96 -32.61
N THR A 31 -7.29 5.54 -31.61
CA THR A 31 -6.91 6.84 -31.01
C THR A 31 -6.60 6.69 -29.53
N TYR A 32 -6.06 5.53 -29.13
CA TYR A 32 -5.63 5.30 -27.76
C TYR A 32 -4.47 6.25 -27.44
N GLU A 33 -4.75 7.29 -26.66
CA GLU A 33 -3.76 8.14 -26.03
C GLU A 33 -3.64 7.69 -24.57
N PRO A 34 -2.48 7.14 -24.14
CA PRO A 34 -2.29 6.78 -22.75
C PRO A 34 -2.55 7.99 -21.87
N LEU A 35 -3.41 7.84 -20.86
CA LEU A 35 -3.57 8.87 -19.85
C LEU A 35 -2.21 9.18 -19.25
N ARG A 36 -1.88 10.47 -19.16
CA ARG A 36 -0.64 10.87 -18.52
C ARG A 36 -0.69 10.43 -17.05
N PRO A 37 0.39 9.81 -16.54
CA PRO A 37 0.50 9.51 -15.12
C PRO A 37 0.19 10.75 -14.29
N ALA A 38 -0.45 10.53 -13.15
CA ALA A 38 -0.79 11.61 -12.25
C ALA A 38 0.50 12.22 -11.67
N ASP A 39 0.53 13.54 -11.48
CA ASP A 39 1.67 14.21 -10.87
C ASP A 39 1.80 13.76 -9.41
N ALA A 40 2.96 13.21 -9.03
CA ALA A 40 3.19 12.72 -7.68
C ALA A 40 3.36 13.87 -6.66
N CYS A 41 3.79 15.05 -7.12
CA CYS A 41 4.01 16.21 -6.25
C CYS A 41 2.75 17.01 -5.94
N VAL A 42 1.62 16.68 -6.58
CA VAL A 42 0.34 17.33 -6.32
C VAL A 42 -0.43 16.53 -5.29
N GLU A 43 -0.66 17.14 -4.13
CA GLU A 43 -1.45 16.55 -3.07
C GLU A 43 -2.87 16.18 -3.55
N ARG A 44 -3.30 14.96 -3.21
CA ARG A 44 -4.63 14.46 -3.55
C ARG A 44 -5.24 13.68 -2.39
N PRO A 45 -6.57 13.74 -2.22
CA PRO A 45 -7.24 12.86 -1.29
C PRO A 45 -7.09 11.40 -1.75
N VAL A 46 -6.60 10.54 -0.87
CA VAL A 46 -6.48 9.10 -1.10
C VAL A 46 -7.68 8.40 -0.49
N THR A 47 -8.56 7.91 -1.37
CA THR A 47 -9.68 7.03 -0.98
C THR A 47 -9.16 5.60 -0.86
N THR A 48 -9.39 4.98 0.29
CA THR A 48 -9.09 3.56 0.52
C THR A 48 -10.27 2.72 0.07
N GLN A 49 -10.02 1.49 -0.34
CA GLN A 49 -11.08 0.51 -0.61
C GLN A 49 -11.41 -0.30 0.63
N ALA A 50 -10.43 -0.47 1.52
CA ALA A 50 -10.57 -1.13 2.80
C ALA A 50 -10.84 -0.15 3.95
N ASP A 51 -11.46 -0.67 5.00
CA ASP A 51 -11.60 -0.05 6.31
C ASP A 51 -10.52 -0.62 7.27
N GLY A 52 -10.47 -0.11 8.50
CA GLY A 52 -9.62 -0.70 9.54
C GLY A 52 -8.11 -0.58 9.28
N ILE A 53 -7.35 -1.60 9.68
CA ILE A 53 -5.89 -1.68 9.55
C ILE A 53 -5.47 -1.76 8.08
N ASP A 54 -6.20 -2.50 7.26
CA ASP A 54 -5.94 -2.60 5.83
C ASP A 54 -6.14 -1.24 5.14
N GLY A 55 -7.22 -0.52 5.48
CA GLY A 55 -7.45 0.83 4.97
C GLY A 55 -6.37 1.82 5.41
N LEU A 56 -5.93 1.75 6.67
CA LEU A 56 -4.81 2.55 7.17
C LEU A 56 -3.53 2.26 6.37
N THR A 57 -3.21 0.99 6.17
CA THR A 57 -2.00 0.54 5.46
C THR A 57 -2.03 0.98 3.99
N GLU A 58 -3.16 0.79 3.29
CA GLU A 58 -3.35 1.22 1.91
C GLU A 58 -3.12 2.74 1.78
N ARG A 59 -3.75 3.54 2.66
CA ARG A 59 -3.59 5.00 2.64
C ARG A 59 -2.14 5.41 2.89
N LEU A 60 -1.50 4.82 3.89
CA LEU A 60 -0.11 5.10 4.24
C LEU A 60 0.84 4.83 3.07
N VAL A 61 0.72 3.65 2.44
CA VAL A 61 1.55 3.25 1.32
C VAL A 61 1.31 4.14 0.10
N LEU A 62 0.06 4.47 -0.21
CA LEU A 62 -0.26 5.32 -1.36
C LEU A 62 0.25 6.75 -1.20
N ILE A 63 0.09 7.35 -0.02
CA ILE A 63 0.64 8.69 0.27
C ILE A 63 2.18 8.64 0.25
N GLY A 64 2.77 7.62 0.89
CA GLY A 64 4.22 7.49 0.95
C GLY A 64 4.88 7.26 -0.42
N LEU A 65 4.22 6.51 -1.31
CA LEU A 65 4.68 6.32 -2.69
C LEU A 65 4.56 7.60 -3.53
N ASP A 66 3.51 8.41 -3.33
CA ASP A 66 3.39 9.71 -4.00
C ASP A 66 4.53 10.65 -3.56
N ASP A 67 4.82 10.74 -2.26
CA ASP A 67 5.92 11.57 -1.73
C ASP A 67 7.31 11.07 -2.18
N ALA A 68 7.52 9.75 -2.19
CA ALA A 68 8.75 9.15 -2.69
C ALA A 68 8.96 9.42 -4.19
N ALA A 69 7.90 9.27 -4.99
CA ALA A 69 7.94 9.54 -6.42
C ALA A 69 8.20 11.02 -6.70
N CYS A 70 7.59 11.93 -5.92
CA CYS A 70 7.87 13.36 -6.00
C CYS A 70 9.34 13.67 -5.70
N THR A 71 9.89 13.08 -4.64
CA THR A 71 11.31 13.23 -4.25
C THR A 71 12.26 12.75 -5.35
N LEU A 72 11.91 11.68 -6.06
CA LEU A 72 12.69 11.11 -7.15
C LEU A 72 12.44 11.77 -8.52
N GLY A 73 11.52 12.74 -8.59
CA GLY A 73 11.15 13.42 -9.84
C GLY A 73 10.49 12.49 -10.87
N THR A 74 9.73 11.50 -10.42
CA THR A 74 9.03 10.52 -11.26
C THR A 74 7.54 10.42 -10.92
N SER A 75 6.77 9.67 -11.69
CA SER A 75 5.38 9.35 -11.33
C SER A 75 5.32 8.14 -10.40
N ARG A 76 4.26 8.03 -9.59
CA ARG A 76 4.02 6.86 -8.73
C ARG A 76 4.05 5.57 -9.54
N GLU A 77 3.38 5.53 -10.68
CA GLU A 77 3.31 4.36 -11.56
C GLU A 77 4.68 3.97 -12.09
N SER A 78 5.53 4.95 -12.45
CA SER A 78 6.89 4.68 -12.88
C SER A 78 7.76 4.18 -11.73
N LEU A 79 7.62 4.73 -10.52
CA LEU A 79 8.32 4.25 -9.34
C LEU A 79 7.89 2.81 -8.99
N THR A 80 6.60 2.55 -8.87
CA THR A 80 6.06 1.21 -8.59
C THR A 80 6.50 0.21 -9.65
N LEU A 81 6.49 0.58 -10.94
CA LEU A 81 6.95 -0.31 -12.00
C LEU A 81 8.46 -0.58 -11.94
N GLN A 82 9.26 0.41 -11.53
CA GLN A 82 10.69 0.21 -11.30
C GLN A 82 10.92 -0.74 -10.12
N LEU A 83 10.26 -0.50 -9.00
CA LEU A 83 10.35 -1.36 -7.81
C LEU A 83 9.92 -2.80 -8.13
N ALA A 84 8.85 -3.00 -8.90
CA ALA A 84 8.35 -4.32 -9.27
C ALA A 84 9.20 -5.06 -10.32
N ARG A 85 10.11 -4.37 -11.03
CA ARG A 85 10.97 -4.97 -12.06
C ARG A 85 12.44 -5.06 -11.66
N SER A 86 12.83 -4.29 -10.65
CA SER A 86 14.22 -4.24 -10.20
C SER A 86 14.44 -5.33 -9.18
N ASP A 87 15.36 -6.24 -9.49
CA ASP A 87 15.84 -7.25 -8.53
C ASP A 87 16.57 -6.61 -7.33
N GLU A 88 17.02 -5.35 -7.45
CA GLU A 88 17.67 -4.62 -6.36
C GLU A 88 17.35 -3.12 -6.40
N PRO A 89 16.57 -2.58 -5.44
CA PRO A 89 16.22 -1.16 -5.41
C PRO A 89 17.43 -0.29 -5.03
N THR A 90 17.59 0.81 -5.76
CA THR A 90 18.67 1.77 -5.51
C THR A 90 18.54 2.39 -4.11
N ARG A 91 19.67 2.83 -3.53
CA ARG A 91 19.65 3.53 -2.23
C ARG A 91 18.72 4.75 -2.24
N ALA A 92 18.74 5.53 -3.31
CA ALA A 92 17.86 6.69 -3.46
C ALA A 92 16.38 6.30 -3.43
N GLN A 93 16.00 5.18 -4.05
CA GLN A 93 14.62 4.66 -3.99
C GLN A 93 14.23 4.20 -2.59
N VAL A 94 15.12 3.47 -1.91
CA VAL A 94 14.89 2.99 -0.54
C VAL A 94 14.74 4.16 0.44
N ASP A 95 15.64 5.14 0.35
CA ASP A 95 15.62 6.32 1.20
C ASP A 95 14.37 7.17 0.93
N ALA A 96 14.03 7.40 -0.35
CA ALA A 96 12.82 8.12 -0.72
C ALA A 96 11.53 7.42 -0.27
N LEU A 97 11.46 6.08 -0.34
CA LEU A 97 10.31 5.33 0.17
C LEU A 97 10.17 5.48 1.68
N ARG A 98 11.28 5.33 2.42
CA ARG A 98 11.29 5.46 3.87
C ARG A 98 10.86 6.87 4.30
N ASP A 99 11.41 7.90 3.66
CA ASP A 99 11.06 9.29 3.95
C ASP A 99 9.62 9.61 3.55
N GLY A 100 9.15 9.06 2.41
CA GLY A 100 7.76 9.15 1.99
C GLY A 100 6.79 8.54 2.99
N LEU A 101 7.09 7.34 3.54
CA LEU A 101 6.26 6.72 4.57
C LEU A 101 6.21 7.55 5.86
N ARG A 102 7.33 8.14 6.30
CA ARG A 102 7.32 9.06 7.46
C ARG A 102 6.50 10.32 7.20
N SER A 103 6.66 10.90 6.01
CA SER A 103 5.88 12.06 5.58
C SER A 103 4.37 11.73 5.54
N ALA A 104 4.01 10.51 5.10
CA ALA A 104 2.63 10.03 5.16
C ALA A 104 2.08 9.96 6.58
N VAL A 105 2.83 9.41 7.55
CA VAL A 105 2.43 9.41 8.97
C VAL A 105 2.23 10.84 9.47
N ALA A 106 3.20 11.72 9.23
CA ALA A 106 3.15 13.11 9.67
C ALA A 106 1.96 13.87 9.07
N ARG A 107 1.67 13.65 7.78
CA ARG A 107 0.53 14.22 7.09
C ARG A 107 -0.79 13.70 7.64
N MET A 108 -0.94 12.38 7.78
CA MET A 108 -2.17 11.80 8.31
C MET A 108 -2.45 12.26 9.74
N LYS A 109 -1.41 12.46 10.54
CA LYS A 109 -1.50 13.09 11.87
C LYS A 109 -1.98 14.54 11.78
N ALA A 110 -1.39 15.34 10.89
CA ALA A 110 -1.77 16.74 10.71
C ALA A 110 -3.21 16.90 10.22
N ASP A 111 -3.66 16.00 9.34
CA ASP A 111 -5.01 15.99 8.78
C ASP A 111 -6.05 15.37 9.75
N GLY A 112 -5.61 14.83 10.90
CA GLY A 112 -6.49 14.17 11.88
C GLY A 112 -7.10 12.86 11.37
N THR A 113 -6.42 12.19 10.43
CA THR A 113 -6.90 10.97 9.76
C THR A 113 -6.23 9.69 10.27
N LEU A 114 -5.24 9.80 11.17
CA LEU A 114 -4.71 8.64 11.89
C LEU A 114 -5.73 8.16 12.92
N PRO A 115 -6.12 6.87 12.89
CA PRO A 115 -6.95 6.31 13.95
C PRO A 115 -6.16 6.24 15.27
N GLU A 116 -6.87 6.40 16.38
CA GLU A 116 -6.31 6.12 17.70
C GLU A 116 -6.02 4.62 17.84
N ALA A 117 -5.07 4.26 18.70
CA ALA A 117 -4.63 2.87 18.84
C ALA A 117 -5.78 1.95 19.30
N SER A 118 -6.64 2.43 20.20
CA SER A 118 -7.85 1.72 20.65
C SER A 118 -8.78 1.30 19.51
N ALA A 119 -8.92 2.12 18.47
CA ALA A 119 -9.78 1.83 17.32
C ALA A 119 -9.27 0.67 16.46
N LEU A 120 -7.98 0.33 16.57
CA LEU A 120 -7.36 -0.80 15.84
C LEU A 120 -7.33 -2.08 16.67
N VAL A 121 -7.45 -1.98 18.00
CA VAL A 121 -7.29 -3.12 18.91
C VAL A 121 -8.34 -4.20 18.66
N ASP A 122 -9.59 -3.84 18.41
CA ASP A 122 -10.66 -4.83 18.20
C ASP A 122 -10.38 -5.72 16.99
N GLU A 123 -9.97 -5.13 15.86
CA GLU A 123 -9.59 -5.88 14.65
C GLU A 123 -8.38 -6.78 14.88
N VAL A 124 -7.36 -6.27 15.59
CA VAL A 124 -6.20 -7.09 15.98
C VAL A 124 -6.64 -8.27 16.85
N LEU A 125 -7.48 -8.04 17.85
CA LEU A 125 -7.95 -9.08 18.76
C LEU A 125 -8.80 -10.14 18.06
N ASP A 126 -9.62 -9.75 17.08
CA ASP A 126 -10.44 -10.66 16.30
C ASP A 126 -9.60 -11.56 15.37
N SER A 127 -8.47 -11.04 14.89
CA SER A 127 -7.50 -11.79 14.08
C SER A 127 -6.51 -12.63 14.90
N ALA A 128 -6.32 -12.29 16.18
CA ALA A 128 -5.37 -12.95 17.05
C ALA A 128 -5.96 -14.23 17.66
N ASP A 129 -5.19 -15.33 17.61
CA ASP A 129 -5.57 -16.60 18.24
C ASP A 129 -5.34 -16.57 19.77
N LEU A 130 -6.04 -15.66 20.45
CA LEU A 130 -5.95 -15.48 21.89
C LEU A 130 -6.97 -16.37 22.62
N ASN A 131 -6.64 -16.71 23.86
CA ASN A 131 -7.63 -17.31 24.74
C ASN A 131 -8.75 -16.28 25.04
N GLY A 132 -10.01 -16.69 24.89
CA GLY A 132 -11.16 -15.81 25.12
C GLY A 132 -11.27 -15.19 26.52
N LEU A 133 -10.51 -15.65 27.52
CA LEU A 133 -10.34 -14.92 28.79
C LEU A 133 -9.43 -13.69 28.64
N LEU A 134 -8.29 -13.84 27.98
CA LEU A 134 -7.31 -12.77 27.77
C LEU A 134 -7.87 -11.67 26.86
N GLU A 135 -8.53 -12.07 25.79
CA GLU A 135 -9.24 -11.20 24.86
C GLU A 135 -10.24 -10.29 25.61
N ARG A 136 -11.05 -10.86 26.52
CA ARG A 136 -11.98 -10.10 27.37
C ARG A 136 -11.29 -9.13 28.31
N VAL A 137 -10.12 -9.48 28.84
CA VAL A 137 -9.35 -8.59 29.72
C VAL A 137 -8.80 -7.41 28.92
N ILE A 138 -8.29 -7.65 27.72
CA ILE A 138 -7.76 -6.58 26.86
C ILE A 138 -8.90 -5.66 26.41
N ARG A 139 -10.05 -6.20 25.98
CA ARG A 139 -11.24 -5.39 25.64
C ARG A 139 -11.85 -4.63 26.81
N ALA A 140 -11.55 -5.02 28.05
CA ALA A 140 -12.01 -4.30 29.23
C ALA A 140 -11.12 -3.09 29.58
N LEU A 141 -9.99 -2.90 28.90
CA LEU A 141 -9.14 -1.73 29.08
C LEU A 141 -9.83 -0.50 28.48
N PRO A 142 -9.87 0.64 29.19
CA PRO A 142 -10.41 1.87 28.63
C PRO A 142 -9.56 2.39 27.46
N ASP A 143 -10.20 2.91 26.42
CA ASP A 143 -9.54 3.50 25.24
C ASP A 143 -8.47 4.53 25.63
N SER A 144 -8.77 5.41 26.59
CA SER A 144 -7.82 6.41 27.11
C SER A 144 -6.51 5.83 27.68
N VAL A 145 -6.53 4.59 28.17
CA VAL A 145 -5.33 3.89 28.66
C VAL A 145 -4.53 3.37 27.46
N ILE A 146 -5.20 2.82 26.46
CA ILE A 146 -4.59 2.31 25.23
C ILE A 146 -3.96 3.48 24.47
N ASP A 147 -4.73 4.52 24.18
CA ASP A 147 -4.30 5.71 23.42
C ASP A 147 -3.28 6.55 24.19
N GLY A 148 -3.27 6.42 25.52
CA GLY A 148 -2.28 7.04 26.40
C GLY A 148 -0.97 6.24 26.48
N ALA A 149 -1.01 4.94 26.21
CA ALA A 149 0.15 4.04 26.24
C ALA A 149 0.81 3.87 24.87
N LEU A 150 -0.02 3.83 23.81
CA LEU A 150 0.37 3.61 22.43
C LEU A 150 -0.20 4.72 21.57
N LYS A 151 0.70 5.53 21.01
CA LYS A 151 0.35 6.54 20.02
C LYS A 151 0.59 5.96 18.63
N THR A 152 -0.45 5.97 17.80
CA THR A 152 -0.41 5.35 16.46
C THR A 152 0.73 5.94 15.62
N ASP A 153 0.91 7.26 15.63
CA ASP A 153 2.01 7.94 14.94
C ASP A 153 3.38 7.47 15.44
N ASP A 154 3.55 7.36 16.75
CA ASP A 154 4.81 6.99 17.39
C ASP A 154 5.18 5.50 17.16
N VAL A 155 4.18 4.63 17.03
CA VAL A 155 4.37 3.23 16.64
C VAL A 155 4.71 3.14 15.15
N LEU A 156 4.00 3.86 14.29
CA LEU A 156 4.25 3.86 12.84
C LEU A 156 5.65 4.40 12.50
N ASP A 157 6.03 5.55 13.07
CA ASP A 157 7.36 6.15 12.84
C ASP A 157 8.48 5.20 13.27
N ARG A 158 8.37 4.59 14.46
CA ARG A 158 9.36 3.59 14.91
C ARG A 158 9.37 2.33 14.07
N THR A 159 8.21 1.90 13.59
CA THR A 159 8.13 0.75 12.68
C THR A 159 8.90 1.05 11.40
N ILE A 160 8.68 2.22 10.80
CA ILE A 160 9.38 2.65 9.58
C ILE A 160 10.90 2.78 9.81
N ASP A 161 11.32 3.26 10.99
CA ASP A 161 12.73 3.35 11.36
C ASP A 161 13.42 1.98 11.46
N GLN A 162 12.69 1.00 12.00
CA GLN A 162 13.21 -0.35 12.23
C GLN A 162 13.07 -1.27 11.02
N LEU A 163 12.17 -0.93 10.09
CA LEU A 163 11.94 -1.70 8.88
C LEU A 163 13.11 -1.56 7.91
N ASP A 164 13.70 -2.70 7.54
CA ASP A 164 14.61 -2.77 6.40
C ASP A 164 13.80 -2.75 5.10
N VAL A 165 13.55 -1.54 4.60
CA VAL A 165 12.78 -1.31 3.37
C VAL A 165 13.41 -2.02 2.17
N ARG A 166 14.74 -2.20 2.12
CA ARG A 166 15.36 -2.97 1.04
C ARG A 166 14.96 -4.44 1.14
N ALA A 167 15.12 -5.03 2.32
CA ALA A 167 14.75 -6.43 2.53
C ALA A 167 13.26 -6.69 2.31
N VAL A 168 12.39 -5.72 2.65
CA VAL A 168 10.96 -5.77 2.35
C VAL A 168 10.69 -5.79 0.85
N LEU A 169 11.40 -4.96 0.08
CA LEU A 169 11.26 -4.91 -1.37
C LEU A 169 11.77 -6.18 -2.06
N ASP A 170 12.83 -6.78 -1.53
CA ASP A 170 13.39 -8.04 -2.04
C ASP A 170 12.44 -9.24 -1.84
N ASP A 171 11.56 -9.19 -0.82
CA ASP A 171 10.64 -10.27 -0.45
C ASP A 171 9.17 -9.99 -0.84
N VAL A 172 8.89 -9.03 -1.75
CA VAL A 172 7.51 -8.68 -2.15
C VAL A 172 6.74 -9.87 -2.76
N ASP A 173 7.45 -10.81 -3.38
CA ASP A 173 6.87 -12.02 -3.97
C ASP A 173 6.67 -13.16 -2.94
N ASP A 174 7.13 -12.99 -1.69
CA ASP A 174 6.93 -13.94 -0.58
C ASP A 174 6.12 -13.28 0.55
N PRO A 175 4.79 -13.45 0.54
CA PRO A 175 3.91 -12.86 1.56
C PRO A 175 4.27 -13.29 2.99
N SER A 176 4.85 -14.48 3.17
CA SER A 176 5.20 -14.99 4.49
C SER A 176 6.45 -14.31 5.05
N ALA A 177 7.50 -14.18 4.22
CA ALA A 177 8.71 -13.47 4.60
C ALA A 177 8.44 -11.97 4.85
N LEU A 178 7.59 -11.35 4.01
CA LEU A 178 7.14 -9.98 4.19
C LEU A 178 6.43 -9.79 5.54
N ASN A 179 5.47 -10.66 5.84
CA ASN A 179 4.69 -10.58 7.08
C ASN A 179 5.59 -10.72 8.32
N ASP A 180 6.52 -11.68 8.32
CA ASP A 180 7.44 -11.91 9.45
C ASP A 180 8.32 -10.69 9.74
N ARG A 181 8.78 -9.98 8.70
CA ARG A 181 9.59 -8.76 8.83
C ARG A 181 8.78 -7.60 9.39
N ILE A 182 7.58 -7.38 8.85
CA ILE A 182 6.68 -6.32 9.30
C ILE A 182 6.28 -6.59 10.76
N GLU A 183 5.86 -7.81 11.09
CA GLU A 183 5.49 -8.21 12.46
C GLU A 183 6.64 -7.98 13.45
N THR A 184 7.87 -8.33 13.05
CA THR A 184 9.06 -8.10 13.87
C THR A 184 9.27 -6.61 14.14
N ALA A 185 9.21 -5.77 13.10
CA ALA A 185 9.40 -4.32 13.22
C ALA A 185 8.30 -3.67 14.07
N VAL A 186 7.03 -4.02 13.81
CA VAL A 186 5.87 -3.52 14.58
C VAL A 186 5.98 -3.94 16.05
N THR A 187 6.30 -5.21 16.33
CA THR A 187 6.44 -5.72 17.70
C THR A 187 7.50 -4.96 18.48
N GLN A 188 8.64 -4.66 17.87
CA GLN A 188 9.69 -3.89 18.53
C GLN A 188 9.31 -2.41 18.69
N ALA A 189 8.69 -1.81 17.68
CA ALA A 189 8.17 -0.44 17.77
C ALA A 189 7.15 -0.26 18.90
N VAL A 190 6.21 -1.20 19.06
CA VAL A 190 5.24 -1.23 20.17
C VAL A 190 5.96 -1.35 21.52
N LYS A 191 6.93 -2.28 21.64
CA LYS A 191 7.73 -2.42 22.88
C LYS A 191 8.47 -1.14 23.23
N ASP A 192 9.07 -0.48 22.24
CA ASP A 192 9.84 0.74 22.46
C ASP A 192 8.94 1.94 22.79
N SER A 193 7.76 2.03 22.18
CA SER A 193 6.72 3.00 22.54
C SER A 193 6.30 2.84 24.00
N LEU A 194 5.97 1.61 24.42
CA LEU A 194 5.58 1.33 25.80
C LEU A 194 6.72 1.66 26.79
N ARG A 195 7.97 1.31 26.46
CA ARG A 195 9.13 1.65 27.28
C ARG A 195 9.38 3.15 27.37
N ALA A 196 9.19 3.89 26.28
CA ALA A 196 9.29 5.35 26.29
C ALA A 196 8.23 5.93 27.23
N ARG A 197 6.98 5.46 27.12
CA ARG A 197 5.89 5.92 27.96
C ARG A 197 6.10 5.64 29.44
N LEU A 198 6.62 4.46 29.79
CA LEU A 198 6.97 4.10 31.16
C LEU A 198 8.08 4.98 31.73
N ARG A 199 9.06 5.39 30.91
CA ARG A 199 10.12 6.31 31.33
C ARG A 199 9.59 7.73 31.59
N ASP A 200 8.60 8.18 30.83
CA ASP A 200 8.01 9.51 31.03
C ASP A 200 7.12 9.60 32.29
N LEU A 201 6.77 8.46 32.89
CA LEU A 201 5.94 8.37 34.10
C LEU A 201 6.74 8.32 35.41
N VAL A 202 8.06 8.08 35.36
CA VAL A 202 8.96 7.95 36.52
C VAL A 202 9.91 9.13 36.58
#